data_AF-A0A099D2M9-F1
#
_entry.id   AF-A0A099D2M9-F1
#
_cell.length_a   1.000
_cell.length_b   1.000
_cell.length_c   1.000
_cell.angle_alpha   90.00
_cell.angle_beta   90.00
_cell.angle_gamma   90.00
#
_symmetry.space_group_name_H-M   'P 1'
#
loop_
_entity.id
_entity.type
_entity.pdbx_description
1 polymer ?
#
loop_
_entity_poly.entity_id
_entity_poly.type
_entity_poly.pdbx_seq_one_letter_code
_entity_poly.pdbx_strand_id
1 'polypeptide(L)'
;MATGSAPSTTGGETGNLGGAVSALLHTTPSTAERVPCRRDPDLWFAESPSDLERAKQLCAECPIRSECLAGALARAEPWGVWGGEIVEHGTVITRKRPRGRPRKHQPADGARTAGSAARRAA
;
A
#
# COMPACT_ATOMS: atom_id res chain seq x y z
N MET A 1 -10.86 77.65 20.90
CA MET A 1 -10.00 77.09 19.81
C MET A 1 -9.90 75.60 20.04
N ALA A 2 -10.50 74.85 19.13
CA ALA A 2 -10.70 73.40 19.24
C ALA A 2 -9.57 72.66 18.54
N THR A 3 -9.00 71.66 19.19
CA THR A 3 -8.31 70.54 18.54
C THR A 3 -8.61 69.28 19.34
N GLY A 4 -9.71 68.63 18.99
CA GLY A 4 -9.94 67.24 19.33
C GLY A 4 -9.12 66.35 18.41
N SER A 5 -8.44 65.35 18.97
CA SER A 5 -7.89 64.22 18.23
C SER A 5 -8.47 62.95 18.85
N ALA A 6 -9.40 62.36 18.14
CA ALA A 6 -9.99 61.06 18.46
C ALA A 6 -8.96 59.94 18.26
N PRO A 7 -9.00 58.84 19.04
CA PRO A 7 -8.39 57.60 18.61
C PRO A 7 -9.27 56.99 17.51
N SER A 8 -8.70 56.79 16.33
CA SER A 8 -9.34 56.07 15.23
C SER A 8 -9.42 54.58 15.57
N THR A 9 -10.47 54.18 16.28
CA THR A 9 -10.99 52.82 16.24
C THR A 9 -11.78 52.64 14.95
N THR A 10 -11.14 52.19 13.88
CA THR A 10 -11.87 51.55 12.78
C THR A 10 -10.95 50.56 12.09
N GLY A 11 -11.26 49.30 12.32
CA GLY A 11 -10.67 48.14 11.69
C GLY A 11 -11.38 46.93 12.26
N GLY A 12 -12.70 46.91 12.13
CA GLY A 12 -13.44 45.67 12.28
C GLY A 12 -12.85 44.70 11.28
N GLU A 13 -11.98 43.83 11.76
CA GLU A 13 -11.48 42.68 11.04
C GLU A 13 -12.72 41.84 10.77
N THR A 14 -13.35 42.11 9.63
CA THR A 14 -14.34 41.24 9.03
C THR A 14 -13.63 39.91 8.92
N GLY A 15 -13.98 39.01 9.85
CA GLY A 15 -13.25 37.79 10.10
C GLY A 15 -12.88 37.15 8.78
N ASN A 16 -11.59 36.91 8.57
CA ASN A 16 -11.07 36.32 7.35
C ASN A 16 -11.52 34.85 7.28
N LEU A 17 -12.81 34.62 7.05
CA LEU A 17 -13.41 33.31 6.86
C LEU A 17 -12.65 32.56 5.77
N GLY A 18 -12.20 33.26 4.73
CA GLY A 18 -11.32 32.74 3.67
C GLY A 18 -9.97 32.22 4.20
N GLY A 19 -9.31 32.99 5.06
CA GLY A 19 -8.06 32.58 5.72
C GLY A 19 -8.25 31.40 6.67
N ALA A 20 -9.35 31.38 7.41
CA ALA A 20 -9.70 30.28 8.32
C ALA A 20 -9.96 28.97 7.56
N VAL A 21 -10.72 28.99 6.46
CA VAL A 21 -10.94 27.78 5.64
C VAL A 21 -9.67 27.32 4.94
N SER A 22 -8.84 28.25 4.47
CA SER A 22 -7.55 27.90 3.88
C SER A 22 -6.69 27.16 4.92
N ALA A 23 -6.52 27.72 6.12
CA ALA A 23 -5.77 27.08 7.22
C ALA A 23 -6.21 25.64 7.51
N LEU A 24 -7.52 25.37 7.44
CA LEU A 24 -8.08 24.03 7.64
C LEU A 24 -7.70 23.06 6.49
N LEU A 25 -7.76 23.51 5.23
CA LEU A 25 -7.40 22.70 4.06
C LEU A 25 -5.91 22.32 4.05
N HIS A 26 -5.02 23.18 4.56
CA HIS A 26 -3.59 22.86 4.63
C HIS A 26 -3.25 21.88 5.78
N THR A 27 -4.12 21.77 6.79
CA THR A 27 -3.93 20.88 7.95
C THR A 27 -4.40 19.45 7.67
N THR A 28 -5.30 19.24 6.70
CA THR A 28 -5.68 17.89 6.30
C THR A 28 -4.50 17.21 5.61
N PRO A 29 -4.00 16.07 6.13
CA PRO A 29 -2.90 15.37 5.50
C PRO A 29 -3.30 14.97 4.08
N SER A 30 -2.40 15.20 3.14
CA SER A 30 -2.66 14.95 1.73
C SER A 30 -2.94 13.46 1.52
N THR A 31 -3.81 13.14 0.56
CA THR A 31 -4.03 11.73 0.17
C THR A 31 -2.72 11.04 -0.22
N ALA A 32 -1.73 11.80 -0.73
CA ALA A 32 -0.39 11.29 -1.02
C ALA A 32 0.38 10.85 0.23
N GLU A 33 0.13 11.45 1.39
CA GLU A 33 0.76 11.04 2.66
C GLU A 33 0.14 9.74 3.19
N ARG A 34 -1.17 9.56 2.99
CA ARG A 34 -1.90 8.36 3.42
C ARG A 34 -1.80 7.17 2.46
N VAL A 35 -1.38 7.40 1.21
CA VAL A 35 -1.28 6.38 0.16
C VAL A 35 0.19 6.25 -0.27
N PRO A 36 0.97 5.37 0.36
CA PRO A 36 2.43 5.31 0.19
C PRO A 36 2.88 5.10 -1.26
N CYS A 37 2.13 4.35 -2.06
CA CYS A 37 2.47 4.03 -3.45
C CYS A 37 2.51 5.23 -4.39
N ARG A 38 1.93 6.37 -4.00
CA ARG A 38 2.00 7.61 -4.81
C ARG A 38 3.30 8.37 -4.66
N ARG A 39 4.10 8.10 -3.62
CA ARG A 39 5.35 8.82 -3.35
C ARG A 39 6.54 8.27 -4.14
N ASP A 40 6.58 6.96 -4.37
CA ASP A 40 7.68 6.27 -5.05
C ASP A 40 7.12 5.11 -5.89
N PRO A 41 6.52 5.37 -7.07
CA PRO A 41 5.83 4.35 -7.84
C PRO A 41 6.70 3.16 -8.25
N ASP A 42 7.98 3.40 -8.54
CA ASP A 42 8.91 2.38 -9.05
C ASP A 42 9.06 1.21 -8.07
N LEU A 43 9.01 1.46 -6.76
CA LEU A 43 9.11 0.42 -5.74
C LEU A 43 7.94 -0.58 -5.78
N TRP A 44 6.72 -0.13 -6.10
CA TRP A 44 5.53 -1.00 -6.20
C TRP A 44 5.53 -1.87 -7.46
N PHE A 45 6.31 -1.45 -8.45
CA PHE A 45 6.58 -2.16 -9.69
C PHE A 45 8.06 -2.54 -9.76
N ALA A 46 8.64 -3.02 -8.66
CA ALA A 46 9.99 -3.56 -8.69
C ALA A 46 10.02 -5.00 -9.21
N GLU A 47 11.12 -5.39 -9.87
CA GLU A 47 11.34 -6.79 -10.24
C GLU A 47 11.99 -7.62 -9.14
N SER A 48 12.73 -6.96 -8.24
CA SER A 48 13.45 -7.62 -7.15
C SER A 48 12.47 -8.13 -6.08
N PRO A 49 12.59 -9.40 -5.64
CA PRO A 49 11.78 -9.91 -4.53
C PRO A 49 11.96 -9.11 -3.23
N SER A 50 13.15 -8.58 -2.95
CA SER A 50 13.39 -7.76 -1.75
C SER A 50 12.56 -6.48 -1.74
N ASP A 51 12.46 -5.85 -2.91
CA ASP A 51 11.83 -4.54 -3.06
C ASP A 51 10.31 -4.69 -3.07
N LEU A 52 9.80 -5.79 -3.65
CA LEU A 52 8.40 -6.16 -3.52
C LEU A 52 7.99 -6.43 -2.06
N GLU A 53 8.82 -7.12 -1.27
CA GLU A 53 8.54 -7.31 0.16
C GLU A 53 8.57 -5.98 0.93
N ARG A 54 9.50 -5.08 0.59
CA ARG A 54 9.53 -3.71 1.14
C ARG A 54 8.25 -2.94 0.77
N ALA A 55 7.79 -3.01 -0.48
CA ALA A 55 6.55 -2.38 -0.93
C ALA A 55 5.32 -2.90 -0.18
N LYS A 56 5.25 -4.22 0.09
CA LYS A 56 4.18 -4.82 0.91
C LYS A 56 4.15 -4.26 2.32
N GLN A 57 5.31 -4.16 2.97
CA GLN A 57 5.43 -3.61 4.32
C GLN A 57 4.96 -2.16 4.36
N LEU A 58 5.37 -1.33 3.40
CA LEU A 58 4.91 0.06 3.29
C LEU A 58 3.41 0.15 3.03
N CYS A 59 2.83 -0.83 2.31
CA CYS A 59 1.41 -0.86 2.03
C CYS A 59 0.55 -1.16 3.28
N ALA A 60 1.12 -1.69 4.36
CA ALA A 60 0.38 -2.19 5.52
C ALA A 60 -0.53 -1.12 6.17
N GLU A 61 -0.10 0.14 6.16
CA GLU A 61 -0.80 1.29 6.76
C GLU A 61 -1.74 2.01 5.78
N CYS A 62 -1.82 1.55 4.53
CA CYS A 62 -2.66 2.18 3.51
C CYS A 62 -4.16 1.96 3.83
N PRO A 63 -5.00 3.01 3.81
CA PRO A 63 -6.40 2.91 4.21
C PRO A 63 -7.29 2.19 3.17
N ILE A 64 -6.82 2.06 1.92
CA ILE A 64 -7.62 1.52 0.79
C ILE A 64 -7.14 0.15 0.31
N ARG A 65 -6.47 -0.63 1.16
CA ARG A 65 -5.83 -1.90 0.77
C ARG A 65 -6.79 -2.88 0.09
N SER A 66 -7.96 -3.09 0.68
CA SER A 66 -8.97 -4.03 0.18
C SER A 66 -9.48 -3.63 -1.21
N GLU A 67 -9.88 -2.37 -1.38
CA GLU A 67 -10.35 -1.81 -2.65
C GLU A 67 -9.26 -1.80 -3.72
N CYS A 68 -8.02 -1.48 -3.32
CA CYS A 68 -6.86 -1.49 -4.20
C CYS A 68 -6.58 -2.89 -4.75
N LEU A 69 -6.59 -3.92 -3.89
CA LEU A 69 -6.42 -5.30 -4.30
C LEU A 69 -7.56 -5.76 -5.21
N ALA A 70 -8.81 -5.49 -4.82
CA ALA A 70 -9.98 -5.85 -5.62
C ALA A 70 -9.91 -5.23 -7.03
N GLY A 71 -9.52 -3.97 -7.14
CA GLY A 71 -9.32 -3.30 -8.41
C GLY A 71 -8.20 -3.92 -9.26
N ALA A 72 -7.10 -4.33 -8.63
CA ALA A 72 -5.98 -4.96 -9.34
C ALA A 72 -6.37 -6.33 -9.92
N LEU A 73 -7.12 -7.13 -9.16
CA LEU A 73 -7.62 -8.43 -9.60
C LEU A 73 -8.65 -8.26 -10.73
N ALA A 74 -9.58 -7.30 -10.60
CA ALA A 74 -10.60 -7.03 -11.61
C ALA A 74 -10.00 -6.60 -12.96
N ARG A 75 -8.89 -5.84 -12.95
CA ARG A 75 -8.19 -5.42 -14.17
C ARG A 75 -7.18 -6.44 -14.69
N ALA A 76 -7.03 -7.56 -13.99
CA ALA A 76 -5.98 -8.54 -14.25
C ALA A 76 -4.60 -7.88 -14.40
N GLU A 77 -4.24 -7.03 -13.43
CA GLU A 77 -2.98 -6.29 -13.47
C GLU A 77 -1.81 -7.24 -13.76
N PRO A 78 -0.93 -6.87 -14.70
CA PRO A 78 0.06 -7.79 -15.22
C PRO A 78 1.08 -8.14 -14.13
N TRP A 79 1.42 -7.18 -13.26
CA TRP A 79 2.29 -7.40 -12.11
C TRP A 79 2.29 -6.20 -11.13
N GLY A 80 2.85 -6.40 -9.94
CA GLY A 80 3.16 -5.35 -8.96
C GLY A 80 2.63 -5.65 -7.55
N VAL A 81 2.86 -4.75 -6.59
CA VAL A 81 2.24 -4.81 -5.26
C VAL A 81 0.94 -4.03 -5.24
N TRP A 82 -0.15 -4.69 -4.89
CA TRP A 82 -1.49 -4.11 -4.84
C TRP A 82 -2.17 -4.53 -3.53
N GLY A 83 -2.66 -3.56 -2.75
CA GLY A 83 -3.32 -3.82 -1.46
C GLY A 83 -2.49 -4.56 -0.41
N GLY A 84 -1.16 -4.64 -0.59
CA GLY A 84 -0.24 -5.37 0.28
C GLY A 84 0.09 -6.79 -0.20
N GLU A 85 -0.39 -7.17 -1.38
CA GLU A 85 -0.12 -8.46 -2.01
C GLU A 85 0.64 -8.30 -3.32
N ILE A 86 1.40 -9.31 -3.72
CA ILE A 86 2.01 -9.33 -5.05
C ILE A 86 0.97 -9.92 -6.01
N VAL A 87 0.59 -9.15 -7.02
CA VAL A 87 -0.25 -9.61 -8.11
C VAL A 87 0.65 -9.90 -9.31
N GLU A 88 0.39 -11.00 -10.01
CA GLU A 88 0.99 -11.34 -11.28
C GLU A 88 -0.08 -11.97 -12.17
N HIS A 89 -0.31 -11.39 -13.36
CA HIS A 89 -1.38 -11.75 -14.28
C HIS A 89 -2.76 -11.92 -13.60
N GLY A 90 -3.14 -10.96 -12.75
CA GLY A 90 -4.42 -10.97 -12.04
C GLY A 90 -4.55 -12.01 -10.92
N THR A 91 -3.47 -12.68 -10.50
CA THR A 91 -3.47 -13.64 -9.39
C THR A 91 -2.55 -13.18 -8.27
N VAL A 92 -2.95 -13.39 -7.01
CA VAL A 92 -2.08 -13.15 -5.86
C VAL A 92 -1.04 -14.26 -5.74
N ILE A 93 0.24 -13.87 -5.65
CA ILE A 93 1.36 -14.76 -5.40
C ILE A 93 2.06 -14.37 -4.08
N THR A 94 2.62 -15.36 -3.39
CA THR A 94 3.28 -15.12 -2.10
C THR A 94 4.62 -14.42 -2.26
N ARG A 95 5.42 -14.81 -3.27
CA ARG A 95 6.72 -14.22 -3.64
C ARG A 95 6.99 -14.38 -5.13
N LYS A 96 7.57 -13.34 -5.74
CA LYS A 96 8.08 -13.40 -7.12
C LYS A 96 9.32 -14.27 -7.19
N ARG A 97 9.35 -15.24 -8.12
CA ARG A 97 10.53 -16.07 -8.35
C ARG A 97 11.59 -15.26 -9.12
N PRO A 98 12.87 -15.23 -8.69
CA PRO A 98 13.91 -14.57 -9.45
C PRO A 98 13.98 -15.12 -10.88
N ARG A 99 14.19 -14.22 -11.86
CA ARG A 99 14.50 -14.64 -13.22
C ARG A 99 15.84 -15.37 -13.22
N GLY A 100 15.92 -16.48 -13.95
CA GLY A 100 17.11 -17.32 -13.99
C GLY A 100 16.78 -18.75 -14.38
N ARG A 101 17.81 -19.50 -14.79
CA ARG A 101 17.72 -20.90 -15.17
C ARG A 101 16.87 -21.66 -14.15
N PRO A 102 15.82 -22.39 -14.56
CA PRO A 102 15.11 -23.32 -13.69
C PRO A 102 16.12 -24.14 -12.90
N ARG A 103 15.92 -24.32 -11.59
CA ARG A 103 16.87 -25.11 -10.80
C ARG A 103 16.97 -26.49 -11.46
N LYS A 104 18.17 -26.84 -11.95
CA LYS A 104 18.41 -28.16 -12.53
C LYS A 104 18.32 -29.14 -11.36
N HIS A 105 17.34 -30.03 -11.43
CA HIS A 105 16.93 -31.04 -10.45
C HIS A 105 15.97 -30.59 -9.35
N GLN A 106 14.78 -31.20 -9.36
CA GLN A 106 14.04 -31.52 -8.13
C GLN A 106 14.75 -32.71 -7.47
N PRO A 107 14.93 -32.74 -6.14
CA PRO A 107 15.11 -34.01 -5.45
C PRO A 107 13.86 -34.84 -5.70
N ALA A 108 14.06 -36.06 -6.20
CA ALA A 108 12.98 -37.03 -6.27
C ALA A 108 12.50 -37.34 -4.85
N ASP A 109 11.29 -36.92 -4.48
CA ASP A 109 10.60 -37.48 -3.34
C ASP A 109 10.13 -38.89 -3.72
N GLY A 110 11.08 -39.83 -3.60
CA GLY A 110 10.84 -41.24 -3.66
C GLY A 110 9.95 -41.68 -2.51
N ALA A 111 8.78 -42.21 -2.87
CA ALA A 111 8.19 -43.41 -2.29
C ALA A 111 8.46 -43.69 -0.80
N ARG A 112 7.42 -43.49 0.01
CA ARG A 112 7.06 -44.48 1.04
C ARG A 112 5.55 -44.73 1.01
N THR A 113 5.15 -45.54 0.04
CA THR A 113 3.95 -46.38 0.13
C THR A 113 4.31 -47.69 0.84
N ALA A 114 3.32 -48.21 1.56
CA ALA A 114 3.17 -49.57 2.09
C ALA A 114 3.71 -49.85 3.51
N GLY A 115 2.74 -49.88 4.44
CA GLY A 115 2.82 -50.53 5.73
C GLY A 115 1.42 -50.77 6.30
N SER A 116 0.51 -51.39 5.52
CA SER A 116 -0.72 -51.96 6.07
C SER A 116 -0.47 -53.41 6.45
N ALA A 117 -0.53 -53.74 7.73
CA ALA A 117 -0.84 -55.08 8.19
C ALA A 117 -1.40 -55.01 9.62
N ALA A 118 -2.72 -55.15 9.70
CA ALA A 118 -3.43 -55.54 10.90
C ALA A 118 -2.79 -56.76 11.58
N ARG A 119 -2.68 -56.72 12.91
CA ARG A 119 -2.92 -57.88 13.78
C ARG A 119 -3.64 -57.42 15.05
N ARG A 120 -4.87 -57.92 15.22
CA ARG A 120 -5.52 -58.12 16.52
C ARG A 120 -4.83 -59.30 17.21
N ALA A 121 -4.74 -59.29 18.54
CA ALA A 121 -5.11 -60.42 19.43
C ALA A 121 -4.77 -60.13 20.90
N ALA A 122 -5.71 -60.54 21.76
CA ALA A 122 -5.66 -60.79 23.21
C ALA A 122 -5.46 -59.59 24.16
#